data_AF-A0AAZ3NY40-F1
#
_entry.id   AF-A0AAZ3NY40-F1
#
_cell.length_a   1.000
_cell.length_b   1.000
_cell.length_c   1.000
_cell.angle_alpha   90.00
_cell.angle_beta   90.00
_cell.angle_gamma   90.00
#
_symmetry.space_group_name_H-M   'P 1'
#
loop_
_entity.id
_entity.type
_entity.pdbx_description
1 polymer ?
#
loop_
_entity_poly.entity_id
_entity_poly.type
_entity_poly.pdbx_seq_one_letter_code
_entity_poly.pdbx_strand_id
1 'polypeptide(L)'
;MANPLRREVRQLYKNLLYLGREYPQGADYFRERLNSAFMKNKYVTDPKEIRKLVDCGEDVIKELGTMYYLREYSIMKKRFYEEELLGLLNIGRPTD
;
A
#
# COMPACT_ATOMS: atom_id res chain seq x y z
N MET A 1 30.86 -11.24 10.49
CA MET A 1 29.67 -11.38 11.37
C MET A 1 28.43 -11.27 10.49
N ALA A 2 27.45 -12.17 10.65
CA ALA A 2 26.20 -12.09 9.91
C ALA A 2 25.38 -10.89 10.42
N ASN A 3 24.93 -9.99 9.54
CA ASN A 3 24.10 -8.85 9.92
C ASN A 3 22.73 -9.38 10.40
N PRO A 4 22.38 -9.23 11.70
CA PRO A 4 21.14 -9.79 12.27
C PRO A 4 19.88 -9.20 11.61
N LEU A 5 19.96 -7.99 11.05
CA LEU A 5 18.84 -7.29 10.42
C LEU A 5 18.65 -7.67 8.94
N ARG A 6 19.56 -8.43 8.34
CA ARG A 6 19.49 -8.78 6.90
C ARG A 6 18.20 -9.51 6.54
N ARG A 7 17.72 -10.39 7.43
CA ARG A 7 16.47 -11.13 7.21
C ARG A 7 15.26 -10.19 7.24
N GLU A 8 15.24 -9.27 8.19
CA GLU A 8 14.19 -8.28 8.37
C GLU A 8 14.09 -7.34 7.18
N VAL A 9 15.22 -6.76 6.74
CA VAL A 9 15.30 -5.91 5.53
C VAL A 9 14.78 -6.64 4.28
N ARG A 10 15.16 -7.92 4.11
CA ARG A 10 14.67 -8.74 2.99
C ARG A 10 13.17 -8.98 3.06
N GLN A 11 12.64 -9.24 4.26
CA GLN A 11 11.21 -9.45 4.45
C GLN A 11 10.42 -8.17 4.17
N LEU A 12 10.90 -7.04 4.69
CA LEU A 12 10.32 -5.72 4.43
C LEU A 12 10.22 -5.43 2.93
N TYR A 13 11.31 -5.66 2.18
CA TYR A 13 11.31 -5.47 0.73
C TYR A 13 10.24 -6.32 0.02
N LYS A 14 10.10 -7.61 0.41
CA LYS A 14 9.09 -8.50 -0.16
C LYS A 14 7.67 -8.05 0.17
N ASN A 15 7.43 -7.62 1.41
CA ASN A 15 6.12 -7.14 1.85
C ASN A 15 5.72 -5.88 1.09
N LEU A 16 6.62 -4.90 1.01
CA LEU A 16 6.38 -3.67 0.24
C LEU A 16 6.14 -3.96 -1.24
N LEU A 17 6.93 -4.87 -1.84
CA LEU A 17 6.73 -5.26 -3.23
C LEU A 17 5.37 -5.93 -3.46
N TYR A 18 4.91 -6.76 -2.53
CA TYR A 18 3.60 -7.40 -2.59
C TYR A 18 2.47 -6.37 -2.50
N LEU A 19 2.54 -5.48 -1.51
CA LEU A 19 1.53 -4.44 -1.26
C LEU A 19 1.49 -3.40 -2.38
N GLY A 20 2.63 -3.08 -2.99
CA GLY A 20 2.72 -2.11 -4.07
C GLY A 20 2.17 -2.57 -5.42
N ARG A 21 1.66 -3.81 -5.55
CA ARG A 21 1.15 -4.33 -6.84
C ARG A 21 -0.13 -3.65 -7.30
N GLU A 22 -0.93 -3.17 -6.36
CA GLU A 22 -2.19 -2.47 -6.61
C GLU A 22 -2.06 -0.95 -6.47
N TYR A 23 -0.81 -0.46 -6.46
CA TYR A 23 -0.55 0.96 -6.31
C TYR A 23 -1.20 1.76 -7.45
N PRO A 24 -1.81 2.94 -7.19
CA PRO A 24 -2.65 3.63 -8.18
C PRO A 24 -1.92 3.97 -9.50
N GLN A 25 -0.61 4.26 -9.43
CA GLN A 25 0.23 4.57 -10.58
C GLN A 25 0.83 3.31 -11.25
N GLY A 26 0.49 2.11 -10.76
CA GLY A 26 0.94 0.83 -11.28
C GLY A 26 2.09 0.19 -10.49
N ALA A 27 2.21 -1.12 -10.65
CA ALA A 27 3.19 -1.94 -9.93
C ALA A 27 4.65 -1.60 -10.30
N ASP A 28 4.92 -1.32 -11.57
CA ASP A 28 6.29 -1.00 -12.04
C ASP A 28 6.78 0.33 -11.46
N TYR A 29 5.91 1.34 -11.45
CA TYR A 29 6.19 2.64 -10.83
C TYR A 29 6.55 2.52 -9.35
N PHE A 30 5.79 1.73 -8.59
CA PHE A 30 6.07 1.47 -7.19
C PHE A 30 7.39 0.71 -7.02
N ARG A 31 7.59 -0.34 -7.81
CA ARG A 31 8.78 -1.21 -7.78
C ARG A 31 10.07 -0.42 -8.05
N GLU A 32 10.08 0.47 -9.03
CA GLU A 32 11.25 1.31 -9.34
C GLU A 32 11.63 2.22 -8.17
N ARG A 33 10.65 2.84 -7.52
CA ARG A 33 10.88 3.68 -6.34
C ARG A 33 11.33 2.89 -5.13
N LEU A 34 10.72 1.74 -4.89
CA LEU A 34 11.13 0.82 -3.84
C LEU A 34 12.60 0.42 -4.03
N ASN A 35 12.96 -0.02 -5.23
CA ASN A 35 14.34 -0.35 -5.58
C ASN A 35 15.29 0.82 -5.36
N SER A 36 14.90 2.01 -5.82
CA SER A 36 15.72 3.22 -5.65
C SER A 36 15.94 3.56 -4.18
N ALA A 37 14.92 3.43 -3.33
CA ALA A 37 15.04 3.69 -1.89
C ALA A 37 15.99 2.70 -1.18
N PHE A 38 15.90 1.41 -1.51
CA PHE A 38 16.80 0.39 -0.97
C PHE A 38 18.24 0.55 -1.49
N MET A 39 18.41 0.89 -2.77
CA MET A 39 19.73 1.10 -3.38
C MET A 39 20.45 2.33 -2.82
N LYS A 40 19.72 3.41 -2.51
CA LYS A 40 20.28 4.60 -1.85
C LYS A 40 20.90 4.27 -0.50
N ASN A 41 20.36 3.29 0.23
CA ASN A 41 20.81 2.91 1.57
C ASN A 41 21.70 1.64 1.59
N LYS A 42 22.14 1.13 0.44
CA LYS A 42 22.84 -0.18 0.35
C LYS A 42 24.18 -0.25 1.09
N TYR A 43 24.80 0.89 1.39
CA TYR A 43 26.07 0.99 2.10
C TYR A 43 25.92 1.29 3.59
N VAL A 44 24.69 1.42 4.10
CA VAL A 44 24.44 1.63 5.53
C VAL A 44 24.81 0.35 6.29
N THR A 45 25.76 0.46 7.22
CA THR A 45 26.26 -0.67 8.02
C THR A 45 25.94 -0.56 9.50
N ASP A 46 25.63 0.63 10.02
CA ASP A 46 25.27 0.81 11.42
C ASP A 46 23.91 0.15 11.71
N PRO A 47 23.85 -0.86 12.62
CA PRO A 47 22.59 -1.50 12.98
C PRO A 47 21.51 -0.53 13.45
N LYS A 48 21.87 0.58 14.12
CA LYS A 48 20.90 1.57 14.58
C LYS A 48 20.26 2.34 13.42
N GLU A 49 21.05 2.69 12.41
CA GLU A 49 20.55 3.34 11.19
C GLU A 49 19.70 2.38 10.36
N ILE A 50 20.13 1.12 10.21
CA ILE A 50 19.34 0.09 9.53
C ILE A 50 17.99 -0.08 10.22
N ARG A 51 17.96 -0.11 11.56
CA ARG A 51 16.70 -0.23 12.30
C ARG A 51 15.74 0.93 12.01
N LYS A 52 16.23 2.17 12.04
CA LYS A 52 15.42 3.36 11.69
C LYS A 52 14.83 3.28 10.28
N LEU A 53 15.61 2.78 9.32
CA LEU A 53 15.14 2.60 7.94
C LEU A 53 14.10 1.49 7.82
N VAL A 54 14.25 0.41 8.59
CA VAL A 54 13.24 -0.65 8.68
C VAL A 54 11.94 -0.11 9.26
N ASP A 55 12.01 0.60 10.39
CA ASP A 55 10.83 1.18 11.05
C ASP A 55 10.09 2.14 10.11
N CYS A 56 10.82 2.97 9.34
CA CYS A 56 10.25 3.82 8.29
C CYS A 56 9.50 3.00 7.21
N GLY A 57 10.05 1.86 6.79
CA GLY A 57 9.37 0.97 5.85
C GLY A 57 8.12 0.31 6.43
N GLU A 58 8.09 0.03 7.75
CA GLU A 58 6.89 -0.47 8.43
C GLU A 58 5.78 0.58 8.48
N ASP A 59 6.13 1.86 8.65
CA ASP A 59 5.14 2.95 8.58
C ASP A 59 4.55 3.09 7.17
N VAL A 60 5.38 2.96 6.12
CA VAL A 60 4.90 2.92 4.73
C VAL A 60 3.89 1.78 4.50
N ILE A 61 4.09 0.61 5.12
CA ILE A 61 3.13 -0.50 5.05
C ILE A 61 1.77 -0.09 5.63
N LYS A 62 1.76 0.57 6.79
CA LYS A 62 0.53 1.05 7.45
C LYS A 62 -0.19 2.09 6.59
N GLU A 63 0.56 3.02 6.00
CA GLU A 63 0.03 4.04 5.10
C GLU A 63 -0.61 3.41 3.85
N LEU A 64 0.06 2.44 3.22
CA LEU A 64 -0.48 1.72 2.06
C LEU A 64 -1.78 0.99 2.42
N GLY A 65 -1.81 0.27 3.55
CA GLY A 65 -3.03 -0.39 4.03
C GLY A 65 -4.18 0.60 4.27
N THR A 66 -3.86 1.77 4.83
CA THR A 66 -4.84 2.83 5.08
C THR A 66 -5.38 3.42 3.78
N MET A 67 -4.50 3.68 2.80
CA MET A 67 -4.88 4.18 1.49
C MET A 67 -5.79 3.20 0.74
N TYR A 68 -5.49 1.90 0.80
CA TYR A 68 -6.37 0.87 0.23
C TYR A 68 -7.71 0.79 0.94
N TYR A 69 -7.73 0.82 2.28
CA TYR A 69 -8.99 0.86 3.04
C TYR A 69 -9.86 2.06 2.67
N LEU A 70 -9.28 3.26 2.59
CA LEU A 70 -10.01 4.48 2.23
C LEU A 70 -10.57 4.43 0.80
N ARG A 71 -9.81 3.82 -0.13
CA ARG A 71 -10.28 3.62 -1.51
C ARG A 71 -11.50 2.69 -1.55
N GLU A 72 -11.42 1.53 -0.89
CA GLU A 72 -12.52 0.57 -0.83
C GLU A 72 -13.75 1.17 -0.15
N TYR A 73 -13.55 1.89 0.96
CA TYR A 73 -14.62 2.61 1.65
C TYR A 73 -15.27 3.65 0.74
N SER A 74 -14.49 4.39 -0.06
CA SER A 74 -15.01 5.40 -0.99
C SER A 74 -15.87 4.78 -2.10
N ILE A 75 -15.43 3.64 -2.65
CA ILE A 75 -16.18 2.89 -3.68
C ILE A 75 -17.50 2.37 -3.09
N MET A 76 -17.43 1.74 -1.91
CA MET A 76 -18.60 1.22 -1.21
C MET A 76 -19.60 2.34 -0.92
N LYS A 77 -19.14 3.46 -0.36
CA LYS A 77 -19.96 4.63 -0.08
C LYS A 77 -20.65 5.12 -1.34
N LYS A 78 -19.92 5.28 -2.46
CA LYS A 78 -20.50 5.71 -3.74
C LYS A 78 -21.65 4.82 -4.20
N ARG A 79 -21.50 3.50 -4.12
CA ARG A 79 -22.56 2.53 -4.50
C ARG A 79 -23.80 2.67 -3.63
N PHE A 80 -23.64 2.79 -2.32
CA PHE A 80 -24.77 2.97 -1.41
C PHE A 80 -25.57 4.24 -1.73
N TYR A 81 -24.89 5.38 -1.96
CA TYR A 81 -25.60 6.61 -2.35
C TYR A 81 -26.20 6.52 -3.75
N GLU A 82 -25.57 5.83 -4.70
CA GLU A 82 -26.15 5.58 -6.03
C GLU A 82 -27.41 4.71 -5.95
N GLU A 83 -27.41 3.64 -5.17
CA GLU A 83 -28.61 2.81 -4.93
C GLU A 83 -29.73 3.58 -4.22
N GLU A 84 -29.40 4.38 -3.20
CA GLU A 84 -30.36 5.23 -2.51
C GLU A 84 -30.98 6.27 -3.46
N LEU A 85 -30.17 6.94 -4.29
CA LEU A 85 -30.65 7.88 -5.30
C LEU A 85 -31.52 7.20 -6.37
N LEU A 86 -31.13 6.02 -6.84
CA LEU A 86 -31.91 5.24 -7.82
C LEU A 86 -33.25 4.77 -7.22
N GLY A 87 -33.26 4.36 -5.96
CA GLY A 87 -34.47 4.00 -5.22
C GLY A 87 -35.40 5.20 -5.01
N LEU A 88 -34.85 6.39 -4.73
CA LEU A 88 -35.61 7.63 -4.59
C LEU A 88 -36.19 8.12 -5.92
N LEU A 89 -35.49 7.92 -7.03
CA LEU A 89 -35.92 8.35 -8.36
C LEU A 89 -36.87 7.36 -9.07
N ASN A 90 -37.20 6.21 -8.45
CA ASN A 90 -38.05 5.16 -9.04
C ASN A 90 -37.61 4.68 -10.43
N ILE A 91 -36.33 4.83 -10.78
CA ILE A 91 -35.82 4.42 -12.09
C ILE A 91 -35.42 2.94 -11.98
N GLY A 92 -36.14 2.06 -12.68
CA GLY A 92 -35.81 0.63 -12.78
C GLY A 92 -36.70 -0.35 -12.00
N ARG A 93 -37.83 0.07 -11.42
CA ARG A 93 -38.87 -0.89 -11.03
C ARG A 93 -39.53 -1.45 -12.30
N PRO A 94 -39.71 -2.78 -12.45
CA PRO A 94 -40.61 -3.31 -13.46
C PRO A 94 -41.99 -2.71 -13.19
N THR A 95 -42.55 -2.02 -14.17
CA THR A 95 -43.98 -1.69 -14.15
C THR A 95 -44.72 -2.99 -14.44
N ASP A 96 -45.21 -3.63 -13.38
CA ASP A 96 -46.29 -4.61 -13.50
C ASP A 96 -47.59 -3.91 -13.95
#